data_AF-A0A3L8DTC1-F1
#
_entry.id   AF-A0A3L8DTC1-F1
#
_cell.length_a   1.000
_cell.length_b   1.000
_cell.length_c   1.000
_cell.angle_alpha   90.00
_cell.angle_beta   90.00
_cell.angle_gamma   90.00
#
_symmetry.space_group_name_H-M   'P 1'
#
loop_
_entity.id
_entity.type
_entity.pdbx_description
1 polymer ?
#
loop_
_entity_poly.entity_id
_entity_poly.type
_entity_poly.pdbx_seq_one_letter_code
_entity_poly.pdbx_strand_id
1 'polypeptide(L)'
;MSVAEFLKDLPSHNENNFANFHTDNGNRTCVKRPSVYLPTKDYPSEQVIVTEKTTILLRYLHQQWDKKVAERKRDFLSANGDSQEDASMVRSKRPRLDLNNSL
;
A
#
# COMPACT_ATOMS: atom_id res chain seq x y z
N MET A 1 16.76 34.85 -16.05
CA MET A 1 15.40 34.41 -15.65
C MET A 1 15.08 35.01 -14.30
N SER A 2 13.86 35.51 -14.12
CA SER A 2 13.42 36.07 -12.83
C SER A 2 12.74 34.99 -11.99
N VAL A 3 12.65 35.22 -10.67
CA VAL A 3 11.90 34.32 -9.76
C VAL A 3 10.42 34.23 -10.15
N ALA A 4 9.83 35.33 -10.64
CA ALA A 4 8.44 35.33 -11.10
C ALA A 4 8.22 34.43 -12.33
N GLU A 5 9.20 34.39 -13.24
CA GLU A 5 9.17 33.52 -14.41
C GLU A 5 9.35 32.04 -14.06
N PHE A 6 10.00 31.74 -12.93
CA PHE A 6 10.10 30.40 -12.39
C PHE A 6 8.81 29.94 -11.68
N LEU A 7 8.04 30.88 -11.13
CA LEU A 7 6.80 30.60 -10.38
C LEU A 7 5.52 30.69 -11.23
N LYS A 8 5.63 30.91 -12.55
CA LYS A 8 4.49 30.85 -13.46
C LYS A 8 4.01 29.40 -13.65
N ASP A 9 2.76 29.24 -14.09
CA ASP A 9 2.17 27.96 -14.48
C ASP A 9 2.22 26.87 -13.40
N LEU A 10 1.98 27.26 -12.15
CA LEU A 10 1.79 26.29 -11.05
C LEU A 10 0.60 25.36 -11.36
N PRO A 11 0.66 24.09 -10.91
CA PRO A 11 -0.43 23.13 -11.16
C PRO A 11 -1.78 23.64 -10.68
N SER A 12 -2.77 23.60 -11.57
CA SER A 12 -4.16 23.91 -11.26
C SER A 12 -5.03 22.72 -11.64
N HIS A 13 -5.66 22.10 -10.64
CA HIS A 13 -6.64 21.04 -10.89
C HIS A 13 -7.95 21.60 -11.48
N ASN A 14 -8.33 22.82 -11.07
CA ASN A 14 -9.49 23.54 -11.57
C ASN A 14 -9.30 25.04 -11.29
N GLU A 15 -9.28 25.85 -12.35
CA GLU A 15 -9.12 27.31 -12.28
C GLU A 15 -10.18 28.01 -11.42
N ASN A 16 -11.38 27.42 -11.33
CA ASN A 16 -12.50 28.00 -10.59
C ASN A 16 -12.39 27.81 -9.07
N ASN A 17 -11.51 26.93 -8.57
CA ASN A 17 -11.42 26.59 -7.14
C ASN A 17 -11.16 27.81 -6.24
N PHE A 18 -10.43 28.80 -6.76
CA PHE A 18 -10.05 29.99 -6.00
C PHE A 18 -10.39 31.32 -6.69
N ALA A 19 -10.96 31.28 -7.91
CA ALA A 19 -11.28 32.47 -8.69
C ALA A 19 -12.27 33.42 -7.99
N ASN A 20 -13.17 32.88 -7.15
CA ASN A 20 -14.21 33.63 -6.43
C ASN A 20 -14.01 33.62 -4.91
N PHE A 21 -12.79 33.38 -4.43
CA PHE A 21 -12.53 33.37 -2.99
C PHE A 21 -12.61 34.80 -2.42
N HIS A 22 -13.50 35.01 -1.44
CA HIS A 22 -13.70 36.32 -0.79
C HIS A 22 -13.21 36.30 0.67
N THR A 23 -12.27 37.19 0.98
CA THR A 23 -11.76 37.42 2.34
C THR A 23 -12.64 38.35 3.18
N ASP A 24 -13.48 39.16 2.51
CA ASP A 24 -14.21 40.28 3.12
C ASP A 24 -15.52 39.87 3.82
N ASN A 25 -15.83 38.57 3.85
CA ASN A 25 -16.78 38.01 4.82
C ASN A 25 -16.18 37.98 6.25
N GLY A 26 -15.50 39.08 6.60
CA GLY A 26 -14.75 39.30 7.81
C GLY A 26 -15.61 39.22 9.07
N ASN A 27 -14.95 38.73 10.12
CA ASN A 27 -15.32 38.94 11.52
C ASN A 27 -16.49 38.09 12.06
N ARG A 28 -17.01 37.14 11.29
CA ARG A 28 -17.69 35.95 11.85
C ARG A 28 -16.74 34.76 11.90
N THR A 29 -15.57 34.97 12.49
CA THR A 29 -14.67 33.91 12.98
C THR A 29 -15.27 33.11 14.15
N CYS A 30 -16.59 33.19 14.36
CA CYS A 30 -17.43 32.06 14.77
C CYS A 30 -17.64 31.17 13.53
N VAL A 31 -16.59 30.46 13.10
CA VAL A 31 -16.48 29.01 13.32
C VAL A 31 -17.86 28.34 13.39
N LYS A 32 -18.64 28.36 12.31
CA LYS A 32 -19.53 27.21 12.07
C LYS A 32 -18.57 26.05 11.90
N ARG A 33 -18.27 25.36 13.01
CA ARG A 33 -17.57 24.08 12.98
C ARG A 33 -18.24 23.28 11.86
N PRO A 34 -17.47 22.62 10.96
CA PRO A 34 -18.06 21.72 10.00
C PRO A 34 -19.10 20.85 10.71
N SER A 35 -20.27 20.72 10.09
CA SER A 35 -21.35 19.93 10.68
C SER A 35 -20.79 18.56 11.04
N VAL A 36 -21.10 18.09 12.26
CA VAL A 36 -20.71 16.75 12.67
C VAL A 36 -21.52 15.76 11.82
N TYR A 37 -20.84 14.78 11.23
CA TYR A 37 -21.51 13.67 10.56
C TYR A 37 -22.18 12.78 11.62
N LEU A 38 -23.48 12.60 11.50
CA LEU A 38 -24.26 11.70 12.36
C LEU A 38 -24.72 10.51 11.51
N PRO A 39 -24.07 9.33 11.61
CA PRO A 39 -24.47 8.16 10.85
C PRO A 39 -25.89 7.73 11.26
N THR A 40 -26.81 7.66 10.30
CA THR A 40 -28.21 7.21 10.52
C THR A 40 -28.51 5.84 9.93
N LYS A 41 -27.57 5.31 9.14
CA LYS A 41 -27.68 4.01 8.47
C LYS A 41 -26.39 3.25 8.69
N ASP A 42 -26.54 1.97 9.01
CA ASP A 42 -25.41 1.06 9.14
C ASP A 42 -25.09 0.46 7.77
N TYR A 43 -23.81 0.49 7.42
CA TYR A 43 -23.27 -0.12 6.21
C TYR A 43 -22.23 -1.17 6.63
N PRO A 44 -22.38 -2.45 6.25
CA PRO A 44 -21.41 -3.47 6.62
C PRO A 44 -20.07 -3.22 5.91
N SER A 45 -18.97 -3.47 6.61
CA SER A 45 -17.64 -3.43 5.99
C SER A 45 -17.44 -4.66 5.10
N GLU A 46 -16.91 -4.46 3.89
CA GLU A 46 -16.62 -5.54 2.96
C GLU A 46 -15.48 -6.44 3.47
N GLN A 47 -14.47 -5.85 4.13
CA GLN A 47 -13.30 -6.55 4.64
C GLN A 47 -12.98 -6.08 6.06
N VAL A 48 -12.36 -6.97 6.84
CA VAL A 48 -11.95 -6.71 8.23
C VAL A 48 -10.46 -6.88 8.35
N ILE A 49 -9.79 -5.92 8.99
CA ILE A 49 -8.36 -6.00 9.31
C ILE A 49 -8.19 -6.96 10.48
N VAL A 50 -7.44 -8.05 10.26
CA VAL A 50 -7.15 -9.07 11.28
C VAL A 50 -5.66 -9.11 11.56
N THR A 51 -5.30 -9.24 12.83
CA THR A 51 -3.91 -9.48 13.25
C THR A 51 -3.65 -10.97 13.42
N GLU A 52 -2.46 -11.41 13.01
CA GLU A 52 -2.02 -12.78 13.25
C GLU A 52 -1.88 -13.04 14.75
N LYS A 53 -2.42 -14.17 15.23
CA LYS A 53 -2.34 -14.57 16.64
C LYS A 53 -1.00 -15.20 17.02
N THR A 54 -0.19 -15.58 16.04
CA THR A 54 1.07 -16.30 16.27
C THR A 54 2.11 -15.35 16.84
N THR A 55 2.85 -15.82 17.84
CA THR A 55 3.97 -15.03 18.37
C THR A 55 5.06 -14.95 17.31
N ILE A 56 5.71 -13.79 17.22
CA ILE A 56 6.71 -13.52 16.18
C ILE A 56 7.86 -14.53 16.21
N LEU A 57 8.24 -15.02 17.41
CA LEU A 57 9.29 -16.00 17.58
C LEU A 57 8.88 -17.38 17.03
N LEU A 58 7.68 -17.86 17.37
CA LEU A 58 7.18 -19.15 16.86
C LEU A 58 7.03 -19.11 15.34
N ARG A 59 6.49 -18.00 14.80
CA ARG A 59 6.41 -17.78 13.35
C ARG A 59 7.78 -17.88 12.69
N TYR A 60 8.80 -17.25 13.28
CA TYR A 60 10.17 -17.31 12.76
C TYR A 60 10.76 -18.72 12.79
N LEU A 61 10.62 -19.43 13.92
CA LEU A 61 11.16 -20.78 14.07
C LEU A 61 10.51 -21.77 13.11
N HIS A 62 9.17 -21.72 12.96
CA HIS A 62 8.44 -22.53 11.98
C HIS A 62 8.93 -22.24 10.56
N GLN A 63 9.06 -20.95 10.20
CA GLN A 63 9.52 -20.55 8.88
C GLN A 63 10.94 -21.05 8.57
N GLN A 64 11.86 -21.02 9.55
CA GLN A 64 13.21 -21.55 9.39
C GLN A 64 13.20 -23.07 9.23
N TRP A 65 12.38 -23.77 10.02
CA TRP A 65 12.23 -25.21 9.93
C TRP A 65 11.67 -25.64 8.57
N ASP A 66 10.58 -25.02 8.12
CA ASP A 66 9.92 -25.37 6.85
C ASP A 66 10.84 -25.16 5.66
N LYS A 67 11.66 -24.09 5.67
CA LYS A 67 12.70 -23.86 4.66
C LYS A 67 13.71 -25.01 4.62
N LYS A 68 14.26 -25.39 5.78
CA LYS A 68 15.24 -26.49 5.89
C LYS A 68 14.64 -27.84 5.48
N VAL A 69 13.36 -28.08 5.74
CA VAL A 69 12.67 -29.30 5.31
C VAL A 69 12.42 -29.29 3.80
N ALA A 70 12.02 -28.15 3.23
CA ALA A 70 11.86 -28.00 1.79
C ALA A 70 13.18 -28.19 1.01
N GLU A 71 14.30 -27.72 1.55
CA GLU A 71 15.65 -27.97 1.00
C GLU A 71 15.96 -29.48 0.99
N ARG A 72 15.80 -30.18 2.12
CA ARG A 72 16.02 -31.64 2.17
C ARG A 72 15.10 -32.44 1.26
N LYS A 73 13.85 -32.02 1.09
CA LYS A 73 12.92 -32.69 0.16
C LYS A 73 13.33 -32.50 -1.30
N ARG A 74 13.92 -31.35 -1.66
CA ARG A 74 14.48 -31.12 -2.99
C ARG A 74 15.69 -32.02 -3.23
N ASP A 75 16.59 -32.12 -2.26
CA ASP A 75 17.78 -32.99 -2.36
C ASP A 75 17.41 -34.46 -2.51
N PHE A 76 16.35 -34.92 -1.84
CA PHE A 76 15.84 -36.30 -1.97
C PHE A 76 15.23 -36.59 -3.36
N LEU A 77 14.71 -35.57 -4.04
CA LEU A 77 14.21 -35.68 -5.41
C LEU A 77 15.35 -35.55 -6.45
N SER A 78 16.40 -34.77 -6.14
CA SER A 78 17.60 -34.64 -6.96
C SER A 78 18.55 -35.84 -6.87
N ALA A 79 18.57 -36.57 -5.75
CA ALA A 79 19.41 -37.77 -5.60
C ALA A 79 18.92 -39.01 -6.41
N ASN A 80 17.69 -38.97 -6.93
CA ASN A 80 17.13 -40.01 -7.80
C ASN A 80 17.08 -39.60 -9.29
N GLY A 81 17.59 -38.41 -9.63
CA GLY A 81 17.54 -37.86 -10.99
C GLY A 81 18.91 -37.36 -11.41
N ASP A 82 19.64 -38.21 -12.11
CA ASP A 82 20.81 -37.87 -12.90
C ASP A 82 20.48 -36.67 -13.81
N SER A 83 21.03 -35.49 -13.52
CA SER A 83 21.58 -34.57 -14.52
C SER A 83 22.05 -33.26 -13.88
N GLN A 84 23.27 -32.96 -14.29
CA GLN A 84 24.11 -31.81 -14.10
C GLN A 84 23.48 -30.48 -14.55
N GLU A 85 24.09 -29.40 -14.03
CA GLU A 85 24.12 -28.00 -14.48
C GLU A 85 22.96 -27.02 -14.21
N ASP A 86 23.37 -25.97 -13.49
CA ASP A 86 23.21 -24.56 -13.85
C ASP A 86 22.22 -23.70 -13.04
N ALA A 87 22.70 -22.47 -12.85
CA ALA A 87 21.96 -21.26 -12.57
C ALA A 87 21.36 -21.08 -11.17
N SER A 88 22.24 -20.62 -10.30
CA SER A 88 22.15 -19.41 -9.47
C SER A 88 21.15 -18.28 -9.87
N MET A 89 19.88 -18.56 -10.21
CA MET A 89 18.94 -17.52 -10.65
C MET A 89 17.47 -17.78 -10.28
N VAL A 90 17.14 -18.07 -9.02
CA VAL A 90 15.76 -17.84 -8.52
C VAL A 90 15.80 -17.13 -7.16
N ARG A 91 16.46 -15.98 -7.15
CA ARG A 91 16.24 -14.93 -6.15
C ARG A 91 14.75 -14.54 -6.17
N SER A 92 14.10 -14.67 -5.02
CA SER A 92 13.02 -13.79 -4.53
C SER A 92 12.17 -13.10 -5.60
N LYS A 93 11.17 -13.79 -6.14
CA LYS A 93 10.02 -13.09 -6.76
C LYS A 93 8.89 -13.05 -5.73
N ARG A 94 8.75 -11.90 -5.07
CA ARG A 94 7.50 -11.51 -4.43
C ARG A 94 6.40 -11.53 -5.51
N PRO A 95 5.20 -12.07 -5.25
CA PRO A 95 4.10 -11.88 -6.19
C PRO A 95 3.85 -10.38 -6.31
N ARG A 96 3.92 -9.84 -7.53
CA ARG A 96 3.37 -8.52 -7.84
C ARG A 96 1.85 -8.66 -7.72
N LEU A 97 1.24 -7.94 -6.78
CA LEU A 97 -0.18 -7.66 -6.86
C LEU A 97 -0.34 -6.67 -8.01
N ASP A 98 -0.89 -7.13 -9.13
CA ASP A 98 -1.28 -6.25 -10.21
C ASP A 98 -2.46 -5.40 -9.71
N LEU A 99 -2.20 -4.14 -9.37
CA LEU A 99 -3.25 -3.13 -9.23
C LEU A 99 -3.73 -2.75 -10.64
N ASN A 100 -4.54 -3.62 -11.24
CA ASN A 100 -5.40 -3.21 -12.35
C ASN A 100 -6.72 -2.72 -11.75
N ASN A 101 -6.68 -1.48 -11.25
CA ASN A 101 -7.90 -0.70 -11.05
C ASN A 101 -8.11 0.13 -12.32
N SER A 102 -8.85 -0.43 -13.29
CA SER A 102 -9.41 0.35 -14.39
C SER A 102 -10.84 0.74 -14.04
N LEU A 103 -11.00 2.06 -13.90
CA LEU A 103 -12.16 2.92 -14.19
C LEU A 103 -13.57 2.32 -14.03
#